data_AF-A0AAV5CYB5-F1
#
_entry.id   AF-A0AAV5CYB5-F1
#
_cell.length_a   1.000
_cell.length_b   1.000
_cell.length_c   1.000
_cell.angle_alpha   90.00
_cell.angle_beta   90.00
_cell.angle_gamma   90.00
#
_symmetry.space_group_name_H-M   'P 1'
#
loop_
_entity.id
_entity.type
_entity.pdbx_description
1 polymer ?
#
loop_
_entity_poly.entity_id
_entity_poly.type
_entity_poly.pdbx_seq_one_letter_code
_entity_poly.pdbx_strand_id
1 'polypeptide(L)' 'MREGLPKDKKKGIDSLIMITSWHLRKTRNDVVFNGATATATGVVERIREEAKLWVAADAKHIGCILAGE' A
#
# COMPACT_ATOMS: atom_id res chain seq x y z
N MET A 1 3.37 16.95 4.85
CA MET A 1 3.90 15.64 4.37
C MET A 1 4.15 15.60 2.85
N ARG A 2 3.38 16.30 2.00
CA ARG A 2 3.57 16.29 0.52
C ARG A 2 4.34 17.50 -0.04
N GLU A 3 4.43 18.61 0.68
CA GLU A 3 5.12 19.81 0.20
C GLU A 3 6.63 19.59 0.10
N GLY A 4 7.24 20.03 -1.00
CA GLY A 4 8.66 19.82 -1.32
C GLY A 4 9.00 18.55 -2.11
N LEU A 5 8.08 17.59 -2.28
CA LEU A 5 8.38 16.35 -3.02
C LEU A 5 8.25 16.51 -4.55
N PRO A 6 9.11 15.83 -5.34
CA PRO A 6 8.95 15.68 -6.78
C PRO A 6 7.57 15.11 -7.14
N LYS A 7 7.01 15.53 -8.28
CA LYS A 7 5.66 15.15 -8.72
C LYS A 7 5.45 13.62 -8.75
N ASP A 8 6.44 12.86 -9.18
CA ASP A 8 6.36 11.40 -9.25
C ASP A 8 6.32 10.74 -7.87
N LYS A 9 7.09 11.26 -6.90
CA LYS A 9 7.03 10.80 -5.51
C LYS A 9 5.69 11.13 -4.86
N LYS A 10 5.09 12.28 -5.16
CA LYS A 10 3.73 12.63 -4.68
C LYS A 10 2.71 11.62 -5.18
N LYS A 11 2.72 11.31 -6.48
CA LYS A 11 1.84 10.29 -7.08
C LYS A 11 2.06 8.90 -6.48
N GLY A 12 3.31 8.52 -6.25
CA GLY A 12 3.65 7.28 -5.55
C GLY A 12 3.02 7.20 -4.15
N ILE A 13 3.11 8.28 -3.37
CA ILE A 13 2.57 8.34 -2.01
C ILE A 13 1.05 8.25 -2.05
N ASP A 14 0.41 8.93 -2.99
CA ASP A 14 -1.04 8.89 -3.15
C ASP A 14 -1.54 7.49 -3.47
N SER A 15 -0.87 6.78 -4.39
CA SER A 15 -1.17 5.38 -4.68
C SER A 15 -0.93 4.45 -3.48
N LEU A 16 0.15 4.66 -2.73
CA LEU A 16 0.45 3.87 -1.53
C LEU A 16 -0.59 4.09 -0.42
N ILE A 17 -1.02 5.34 -0.21
CA ILE A 17 -2.12 5.67 0.72
C ILE A 17 -3.41 4.98 0.28
N MET A 18 -3.69 4.93 -1.02
CA MET A 18 -4.86 4.27 -1.56
C MET A 18 -4.84 2.76 -1.30
N ILE A 19 -3.74 2.08 -1.64
CA ILE A 19 -3.57 0.63 -1.37
C ILE A 19 -3.66 0.35 0.12
N THR A 20 -2.99 1.14 0.96
CA THR A 20 -3.02 0.99 2.42
C THR A 20 -4.44 1.12 2.96
N SER A 21 -5.17 2.15 2.52
CA SER A 21 -6.55 2.40 2.93
C SER A 21 -7.49 1.27 2.49
N TRP A 22 -7.30 0.76 1.28
CA TRP A 22 -8.02 -0.40 0.75
C TRP A 22 -7.77 -1.66 1.59
N HIS A 23 -6.52 -2.01 1.86
CA HIS A 23 -6.16 -3.18 2.65
C HIS A 23 -6.67 -3.10 4.09
N LEU A 24 -6.67 -1.91 4.70
CA LEU A 24 -7.21 -1.72 6.03
C LEU A 24 -8.72 -1.96 6.04
N ARG A 25 -9.45 -1.42 5.06
CA ARG A 25 -10.89 -1.67 4.91
C ARG A 25 -11.18 -3.14 4.66
N LYS A 26 -10.45 -3.80 3.76
CA LYS A 26 -10.58 -5.24 3.46
C LYS A 26 -10.33 -6.08 4.71
N THR A 27 -9.23 -5.84 5.42
CA THR A 27 -8.89 -6.56 6.65
C THR A 27 -9.97 -6.42 7.72
N ARG A 28 -10.46 -5.20 7.95
CA ARG A 28 -11.56 -4.98 8.90
C ARG A 28 -12.81 -5.75 8.49
N ASN A 29 -13.17 -5.74 7.21
CA ASN A 29 -14.33 -6.49 6.72
C ASN A 29 -14.14 -8.00 6.96
N ASP A 30 -12.97 -8.55 6.71
CA ASP A 30 -12.69 -9.97 6.95
C ASP A 30 -12.78 -10.34 8.44
N VAL A 31 -12.29 -9.46 9.34
CA VAL A 31 -12.41 -9.68 10.79
C VAL A 31 -13.88 -9.67 11.23
N VAL A 32 -14.66 -8.69 10.74
CA VAL A 32 -16.05 -8.49 11.17
C VAL A 32 -17.00 -9.54 10.58
N PHE A 33 -16.86 -9.86 9.30
CA PHE A 33 -17.82 -10.70 8.59
C PHE A 33 -17.40 -12.17 8.49
N ASN A 34 -16.08 -12.44 8.48
CA ASN A 34 -15.55 -13.78 8.27
C ASN A 34 -14.86 -14.36 9.53
N GLY A 35 -14.89 -13.66 10.67
CA GLY A 35 -14.24 -14.09 11.90
C GLY A 35 -12.71 -14.22 11.78
N ALA A 36 -12.11 -13.56 10.79
CA ALA A 36 -10.67 -13.64 10.58
C ALA A 36 -9.89 -12.97 11.72
N THR A 37 -8.68 -13.44 11.98
CA THR A 37 -7.73 -12.75 12.86
C THR A 37 -6.70 -12.03 12.02
N ALA A 38 -6.41 -10.77 12.34
CA ALA A 38 -5.41 -9.98 11.64
C ALA A 38 -4.43 -9.36 12.64
N THR A 39 -3.15 -9.37 12.28
CA THR A 39 -2.09 -8.66 13.02
C THR A 39 -1.62 -7.46 12.20
N ALA A 40 -1.16 -6.40 12.88
CA ALA A 40 -0.64 -5.21 12.20
C ALA A 40 0.49 -5.57 11.22
N THR A 41 1.42 -6.42 11.64
CA THR A 41 2.52 -6.93 10.80
C THR A 41 1.99 -7.67 9.57
N GLY A 42 0.99 -8.56 9.72
CA GLY A 42 0.40 -9.28 8.59
C GLY A 42 -0.34 -8.36 7.61
N VAL A 43 -0.92 -7.26 8.07
CA VAL A 43 -1.53 -6.25 7.19
C VAL A 43 -0.45 -5.49 6.42
N VAL A 44 0.64 -5.10 7.08
CA VAL A 44 1.77 -4.38 6.45
C VAL A 44 2.44 -5.25 5.39
N GLU A 45 2.71 -6.53 5.67
CA GLU A 45 3.31 -7.43 4.67
C GLU A 45 2.41 -7.61 3.45
N ARG A 46 1.09 -7.76 3.63
CA ARG A 46 0.14 -7.83 2.51
C ARG A 46 0.13 -6.55 1.67
N ILE A 47 0.26 -5.37 2.29
CA ILE A 47 0.37 -4.10 1.57
C ILE A 47 1.68 -4.03 0.78
N ARG A 48 2.79 -4.51 1.36
CA ARG A 48 4.10 -4.54 0.69
C ARG A 48 4.09 -5.51 -0.50
N GLU A 49 3.50 -6.69 -0.35
CA GLU A 49 3.32 -7.67 -1.42
C GLU A 49 2.47 -7.08 -2.55
N GLU A 50 1.34 -6.46 -2.23
CA GLU A 50 0.48 -5.79 -3.22
C GLU A 50 1.25 -4.67 -3.94
N ALA A 51 1.99 -3.84 -3.21
CA ALA A 51 2.78 -2.77 -3.81
C ALA A 51 3.86 -3.32 -4.77
N LYS A 52 4.49 -4.46 -4.44
CA LYS A 52 5.43 -5.16 -5.35
C LYS A 52 4.73 -5.68 -6.60
N LEU A 53 3.54 -6.27 -6.47
CA LEU A 53 2.74 -6.73 -7.61
C LEU A 53 2.37 -5.57 -8.54
N TRP A 54 2.04 -4.40 -8.00
CA TRP A 54 1.75 -3.22 -8.79
C TRP A 54 2.99 -2.73 -9.55
N VAL A 55 4.16 -2.74 -8.91
CA VAL A 55 5.43 -2.43 -9.61
C VAL A 55 5.70 -3.41 -10.73
N ALA A 56 5.48 -4.71 -10.51
CA ALA A 56 5.61 -5.74 -11.54
C ALA A 56 4.60 -5.54 -12.70
N ALA A 57 3.44 -4.94 -12.43
CA ALA A 57 2.43 -4.55 -13.42
C ALA A 57 2.67 -3.15 -14.04
N ASP A 58 3.90 -2.63 -13.99
CA ASP A 58 4.34 -1.34 -14.55
C ASP A 58 3.78 -0.09 -13.84
N ALA A 59 3.38 -0.19 -12.56
CA ALA A 59 3.06 0.98 -11.73
C ALA A 59 4.34 1.71 -11.27
N LYS A 60 5.01 2.38 -12.22
CA LYS A 60 6.33 3.05 -12.05
C LYS A 60 6.40 4.04 -10.88
N HIS A 61 5.28 4.67 -10.56
CA HIS A 61 5.17 5.68 -9.50
C HIS A 61 5.29 5.08 -8.08
N ILE A 62 4.85 3.83 -7.87
CA ILE A 62 5.03 3.12 -6.60
C ILE A 62 6.48 2.62 -6.48
N GLY A 63 7.07 2.18 -7.60
CA GLY A 63 8.46 1.72 -7.65
C GLY A 63 9.46 2.81 -7.24
N CYS A 64 9.16 4.08 -7.52
CA CYS A 64 9.97 5.23 -7.08
C CYS A 64 10.06 5.37 -5.55
N ILE A 65 9.09 4.83 -4.80
CA ILE A 65 9.09 4.83 -3.33
C ILE A 65 9.77 3.58 -2.78
N LEU A 66 9.50 2.42 -3.39
CA LEU A 66 10.05 1.15 -2.93
C LEU A 66 11.55 0.98 -3.24
N ALA A 67 12.07 1.63 -4.28
CA ALA A 67 13.50 1.60 -4.62
C ALA A 67 14.41 2.39 -3.66
N GLY A 68 13.84 2.98 -2.59
CA GLY A 68 14.58 3.69 -1.55
C GLY A 68 14.77 2.91 -0.25
N GLU A 69 14.42 1.62 -0.20
CA GLU A 69 14.77 0.68 0.90
C GLU A 69 16.17 0.09 0.71
#